data_AF-A0A9X8E004-F1
#
_entry.id   AF-A0A9X8E004-F1
#
_cell.length_a   1.000
_cell.length_b   1.000
_cell.length_c   1.000
_cell.angle_alpha   90.00
_cell.angle_beta   90.00
_cell.angle_gamma   90.00
#
_symmetry.space_group_name_H-M   'P 1'
#
loop_
_entity.id
_entity.type
_entity.pdbx_description
1 polymer ?
#
loop_
_entity_poly.entity_id
_entity_poly.type
_entity_poly.pdbx_seq_one_letter_code
_entity_poly.pdbx_strand_id
1 'polypeptide(L)'
;MNPLFRLGKSNPLELDDIPAPSPGDCTSHVMARFNPIWAAEQRRASPSLFRALLRSLLPQLIHATVCHVLYLAMSLLMPSMIQGIIQYLEDTSINPVNGLPYKHPYAGYMFAAILSLLTFASVTMLGYAWNVNIQLSTHARTIIMDVVFTKAMRANLTTTSFSPGDILTFATVDSERVFHGLTLICYVALSPIALVVVFVLVGNHFCLYSALAGAATMTLFLLSAALVSKWIGSCRAKLLEASAARMSHTQEILHGIRVVKMYAWEPHMTQSLAALRHVELKLLRTFQLVCNINIDLFVLAPIFTTVTVFAVALKFGEEGCVRSDETAAVVSLMMVARFPCNIFSSSVRYLAEAVLSCRRVQAFLVANGGDFEAKGGGSNPHNMTNATTAFNVSTLTAGSPSMNPPSPIFQLRDGFFTWTPHAAVDEKN
;
A
#
# COMPACT_ATOMS: atom_id res chain seq x y z
N MET A 1 8.20 11.23 23.90
CA MET A 1 8.82 11.71 22.64
C MET A 1 9.48 13.09 22.75
N ASN A 2 8.88 14.08 23.45
CA ASN A 2 9.46 15.44 23.56
C ASN A 2 10.95 15.50 24.00
N PRO A 3 11.45 14.66 24.94
CA PRO A 3 12.86 14.67 25.29
C PRO A 3 13.79 14.22 24.15
N LEU A 4 13.41 13.16 23.44
CA LEU A 4 14.18 12.63 22.30
C LEU A 4 14.27 13.64 21.15
N PHE A 5 13.17 14.37 20.85
CA PHE A 5 13.19 15.44 19.85
C PHE A 5 14.08 16.62 20.24
N ARG A 6 14.12 16.97 21.53
CA ARG A 6 15.03 18.00 22.02
C ARG A 6 16.49 17.57 21.90
N LEU A 7 16.79 16.31 22.23
CA LEU A 7 18.14 15.73 22.09
C LEU A 7 18.58 15.71 20.62
N GLY A 8 17.71 15.24 19.72
CA GLY A 8 17.98 15.17 18.28
C GLY A 8 18.11 16.53 17.59
N LYS A 9 17.61 17.61 18.23
CA LYS A 9 17.86 18.98 17.76
C LYS A 9 19.30 19.42 18.04
N SER A 10 19.85 19.03 19.18
CA SER A 10 21.20 19.42 19.61
C SER A 10 22.29 18.52 19.07
N ASN A 11 22.05 17.20 19.03
CA ASN A 11 23.04 16.19 18.67
C ASN A 11 22.44 15.20 17.65
N PRO A 12 23.25 14.64 16.75
CA PRO A 12 22.87 13.42 16.02
C PRO A 12 22.51 12.31 17.02
N LEU A 13 21.38 11.63 16.80
CA LEU A 13 20.93 10.56 17.68
C LEU A 13 21.74 9.28 17.45
N GLU A 14 22.20 8.66 18.54
CA GLU A 14 22.86 7.35 18.54
C GLU A 14 21.90 6.24 18.99
N LEU A 15 22.30 4.97 18.85
CA LEU A 15 21.45 3.83 19.21
C LEU A 15 21.11 3.82 20.71
N ASP A 16 22.05 4.27 21.55
CA ASP A 16 21.91 4.32 23.01
C ASP A 16 20.89 5.40 23.46
N ASP A 17 20.58 6.39 22.62
CA ASP A 17 19.57 7.42 22.88
C ASP A 17 18.14 6.89 22.69
N ILE A 18 17.98 5.75 21.99
CA ILE A 18 16.68 5.18 21.67
C ILE A 18 16.21 4.31 22.83
N PRO A 19 15.03 4.60 23.43
CA PRO A 19 14.53 3.80 24.54
C PRO A 19 14.25 2.36 24.09
N ALA A 20 14.58 1.41 24.96
CA ALA A 20 14.24 0.00 24.75
C ALA A 20 12.72 -0.18 24.58
N PRO A 21 12.28 -1.17 23.78
CA PRO A 21 10.87 -1.45 23.57
C PRO A 21 10.18 -1.82 24.89
N SER A 22 8.89 -1.52 25.00
CA SER A 22 8.12 -1.90 26.18
C SER A 22 8.05 -3.44 26.31
N PRO A 23 7.89 -4.00 27.51
CA PRO A 23 7.80 -5.46 27.70
C PRO A 23 6.70 -6.13 26.88
N GLY A 24 5.61 -5.40 26.58
CA GLY A 24 4.51 -5.89 25.74
C GLY A 24 4.85 -5.92 24.25
N ASP A 25 5.81 -5.11 23.81
CA ASP A 25 6.25 -5.00 22.41
C ASP A 25 7.51 -5.84 22.14
N CYS A 26 8.07 -6.50 23.15
CA CYS A 26 9.21 -7.40 23.00
C CYS A 26 8.84 -8.64 22.17
N THR A 27 9.76 -9.07 21.29
CA THR A 27 9.60 -10.26 20.45
C THR A 27 9.21 -11.51 21.24
N SER A 28 9.78 -11.71 22.42
CA SER A 28 9.47 -12.85 23.29
C SER A 28 8.00 -12.89 23.72
N HIS A 29 7.42 -11.74 24.08
CA HIS A 29 6.02 -11.63 24.48
C HIS A 29 5.08 -11.88 23.28
N VAL A 30 5.36 -11.23 22.15
CA VAL A 30 4.57 -11.38 20.93
C VAL A 30 4.61 -12.83 20.42
N MET A 31 5.78 -13.47 20.43
CA MET A 31 5.95 -14.87 20.03
C MET A 31 5.35 -15.87 21.01
N ALA A 32 5.36 -15.60 22.31
CA ALA A 32 4.68 -16.44 23.31
C ALA A 32 3.18 -16.56 23.02
N ARG A 33 2.57 -15.50 22.49
CA ARG A 33 1.16 -15.49 22.08
C ARG A 33 0.92 -16.16 20.73
N PHE A 34 1.84 -15.99 19.78
CA PHE A 34 1.70 -16.53 18.42
C PHE A 34 1.98 -18.04 18.33
N ASN A 35 3.04 -18.53 18.97
CA ASN A 35 3.50 -19.93 18.89
C ASN A 35 2.42 -20.99 19.17
N PRO A 36 1.61 -20.91 20.26
CA PRO A 36 0.57 -21.91 20.50
C PRO A 36 -0.53 -21.89 19.43
N ILE A 37 -0.85 -20.72 18.88
CA ILE A 37 -1.86 -20.56 17.82
C ILE A 37 -1.33 -21.16 16.51
N TRP A 38 -0.06 -20.91 16.19
CA TRP A 38 0.58 -21.48 15.00
C TRP A 38 0.68 -23.01 15.08
N ALA A 39 1.08 -23.56 16.23
CA ALA A 39 1.11 -25.00 16.45
C ALA A 39 -0.27 -25.66 16.30
N ALA A 40 -1.34 -24.99 16.75
CA ALA A 40 -2.70 -25.45 16.56
C ALA A 40 -3.17 -25.36 15.09
N GLU A 41 -2.77 -24.30 14.37
CA GLU A 41 -3.11 -24.12 12.95
C GLU A 41 -2.39 -25.12 12.05
N GLN A 42 -1.16 -25.51 12.37
CA GLN A 42 -0.40 -26.54 11.65
C GLN A 42 -1.05 -27.93 11.67
N ARG A 43 -1.87 -28.22 12.68
CA ARG A 43 -2.62 -29.50 12.78
C ARG A 43 -3.86 -29.54 11.87
N ARG A 44 -4.24 -28.41 11.26
CA ARG A 44 -5.39 -28.35 10.35
C ARG A 44 -5.00 -28.85 8.96
N ALA A 45 -5.97 -29.41 8.25
CA ALA A 45 -5.77 -29.88 6.87
C ALA A 45 -5.33 -28.77 5.88
N SER A 46 -5.69 -27.51 6.15
CA SER A 46 -5.25 -26.34 5.38
C SER A 46 -4.66 -25.28 6.32
N PRO A 47 -3.36 -25.37 6.67
CA PRO A 47 -2.72 -24.37 7.51
C PRO A 47 -2.73 -23.01 6.81
N SER A 48 -2.90 -21.93 7.56
CA SER A 48 -2.82 -20.56 7.04
C SER A 48 -2.06 -19.65 8.00
N LEU A 49 -0.88 -19.18 7.57
CA LEU A 49 -0.07 -18.25 8.37
C LEU A 49 -0.80 -16.93 8.60
N PHE A 50 -1.47 -16.40 7.57
CA PHE A 50 -2.25 -15.17 7.69
C PHE A 50 -3.37 -15.30 8.72
N ARG A 51 -4.05 -16.45 8.76
CA ARG A 51 -5.11 -16.71 9.76
C ARG A 51 -4.53 -16.80 11.17
N ALA A 52 -3.44 -17.53 11.35
CA ALA A 52 -2.77 -17.64 12.65
C ALA A 52 -2.30 -16.26 13.14
N LEU A 53 -1.71 -15.46 12.25
CA LEU A 53 -1.28 -14.09 12.51
C LEU A 53 -2.46 -13.22 12.96
N LEU A 54 -3.55 -13.19 12.18
CA LEU A 54 -4.74 -12.40 12.50
C LEU A 54 -5.38 -12.82 13.82
N ARG A 55 -5.46 -14.13 14.10
CA ARG A 55 -5.99 -14.66 15.36
C ARG A 55 -5.10 -14.29 16.55
N SER A 56 -3.78 -14.32 16.38
CA SER A 56 -2.82 -13.92 17.40
C SER A 56 -2.88 -12.42 17.72
N LEU A 57 -3.31 -11.59 16.77
CA LEU A 57 -3.37 -10.14 16.94
C LEU A 57 -4.81 -9.59 17.08
N LEU A 58 -5.81 -10.47 17.15
CA LEU A 58 -7.23 -10.10 17.11
C LEU A 58 -7.66 -9.04 18.14
N PRO A 59 -7.27 -9.08 19.42
CA PRO A 59 -7.63 -8.04 20.40
C PRO A 59 -7.06 -6.66 20.06
N GLN A 60 -5.82 -6.61 19.53
CA GLN A 60 -5.22 -5.35 19.08
C GLN A 60 -5.95 -4.82 17.84
N LEU A 61 -6.34 -5.71 16.92
CA LEU A 61 -7.15 -5.36 15.77
C LEU A 61 -8.55 -4.86 16.16
N ILE A 62 -9.22 -5.50 17.11
CA ILE A 62 -10.52 -5.07 17.63
C ILE A 62 -10.37 -3.67 18.25
N HIS A 63 -9.37 -3.49 19.11
CA HIS A 63 -9.09 -2.18 19.72
C HIS A 63 -8.83 -1.10 18.66
N ALA A 64 -7.98 -1.38 17.66
CA ALA A 64 -7.75 -0.47 16.55
C ALA A 64 -9.05 -0.13 15.79
N THR A 65 -9.87 -1.15 15.50
CA THR A 65 -11.15 -0.97 14.80
C THR A 65 -12.11 -0.10 15.60
N VAL A 66 -12.23 -0.32 16.91
CA VAL A 66 -13.07 0.49 17.79
C VAL A 66 -12.65 1.95 17.79
N CYS A 67 -11.34 2.23 17.87
CA CYS A 67 -10.81 3.59 17.79
C CYS A 67 -11.15 4.28 16.46
N HIS A 68 -11.03 3.56 15.34
CA HIS A 68 -11.40 4.10 14.02
C HIS A 68 -12.91 4.31 13.86
N VAL A 69 -13.74 3.43 14.43
CA VAL A 69 -15.21 3.61 14.46
C VAL A 69 -15.58 4.84 15.28
N LEU A 70 -14.94 5.04 16.44
CA LEU A 70 -15.17 6.23 17.27
C LEU A 70 -14.75 7.52 16.53
N TYR A 71 -13.59 7.50 15.87
CA TYR A 71 -13.17 8.59 14.98
C TYR A 71 -14.22 8.87 13.89
N LEU A 72 -14.70 7.84 13.20
CA LEU A 72 -15.68 7.98 12.12
C LEU A 72 -17.01 8.54 12.64
N ALA A 73 -17.48 8.09 13.80
CA ALA A 73 -18.68 8.62 14.43
C ALA A 73 -18.53 10.11 14.75
N MET A 74 -17.38 10.51 15.30
CA MET A 74 -17.07 11.91 15.58
C MET A 74 -17.00 12.76 14.31
N SER A 75 -16.37 12.26 13.24
CA SER A 75 -16.26 13.02 11.98
C SER A 75 -17.60 13.17 11.27
N LEU A 76 -18.50 12.19 11.40
CA LEU A 76 -19.86 12.25 10.86
C LEU A 76 -20.81 13.16 11.66
N LEU A 77 -20.49 13.49 12.91
CA LEU A 77 -21.25 14.46 13.72
C LEU A 77 -20.92 15.92 13.38
N MET A 78 -19.74 16.19 12.80
CA MET A 78 -19.32 17.56 12.49
C MET A 78 -20.25 18.29 11.51
N PRO A 79 -20.73 17.67 10.41
CA PRO A 79 -21.67 18.31 9.48
C PRO A 79 -22.95 18.80 10.16
N SER A 80 -23.49 18.05 11.12
CA SER A 80 -24.68 18.46 11.88
C SER A 80 -24.42 19.68 12.77
N MET A 81 -23.21 19.82 13.32
CA MET A 81 -22.84 21.02 14.07
C MET A 81 -22.72 22.25 13.15
N ILE A 82 -22.15 22.07 11.96
CA ILE A 82 -22.06 23.13 10.95
C ILE A 82 -23.46 23.57 10.50
N GLN A 83 -24.35 22.61 10.27
CA GLN A 83 -25.75 22.87 9.95
C GLN A 83 -26.43 23.72 11.04
N GLY A 84 -26.29 23.32 12.31
CA GLY A 84 -26.86 24.05 13.44
C GLY A 84 -26.34 25.50 13.56
N ILE A 85 -25.05 25.73 13.24
CA ILE A 85 -24.49 27.09 13.18
C ILE A 85 -25.16 27.91 12.07
N ILE A 86 -25.36 27.34 10.89
CA ILE A 86 -25.95 28.06 9.76
C ILE A 86 -27.43 28.34 10.01
N GLN A 87 -28.20 27.38 10.54
CA GLN A 87 -29.57 27.61 10.98
C GLN A 87 -29.65 28.72 12.04
N TYR A 88 -28.70 28.75 12.98
CA TYR A 88 -28.60 29.83 13.96
C TYR A 88 -28.29 31.20 13.31
N LEU A 89 -27.51 31.25 12.22
CA LEU A 89 -27.20 32.50 11.52
C LEU A 89 -28.33 32.97 10.60
N GLU A 90 -29.09 32.05 10.00
CA GLU A 90 -30.17 32.37 9.05
C GLU A 90 -31.46 32.85 9.73
N ASP A 91 -31.82 32.25 10.86
CA ASP A 91 -33.10 32.56 11.51
C ASP A 91 -33.06 33.95 12.18
N THR A 92 -33.76 34.90 11.56
CA THR A 92 -33.75 36.35 11.82
C THR A 92 -34.94 36.74 12.72
N SER A 93 -35.14 36.03 13.83
CA SER A 93 -36.25 36.26 14.78
C SER A 93 -36.07 37.52 15.67
N ILE A 94 -35.83 38.67 15.04
CA ILE A 94 -35.94 40.00 15.64
C ILE A 94 -37.42 40.30 15.83
N ASN A 95 -37.77 40.69 17.04
CA ASN A 95 -39.15 40.96 17.44
C ASN A 95 -39.60 42.34 16.88
N PRO A 96 -40.63 42.40 16.02
CA PRO A 96 -41.06 43.64 15.36
C PRO A 96 -41.74 44.65 16.30
N VAL A 97 -41.95 44.32 17.58
CA VAL A 97 -42.66 45.15 18.57
C VAL A 97 -41.70 45.93 19.49
N ASN A 98 -40.51 45.39 19.75
CA ASN A 98 -39.53 45.96 20.70
C ASN A 98 -38.08 46.00 20.18
N GLY A 99 -37.82 45.54 18.94
CA GLY A 99 -36.52 45.66 18.28
C GLY A 99 -35.41 44.75 18.85
N LEU A 100 -35.74 43.75 19.67
CA LEU A 100 -34.77 42.82 20.26
C LEU A 100 -34.80 41.44 19.57
N PRO A 101 -33.64 40.80 19.27
CA PRO A 101 -33.58 39.40 18.84
C PRO A 101 -33.92 38.43 19.98
N TYR A 102 -34.76 37.43 19.70
CA TYR A 102 -35.13 36.36 20.66
C TYR A 102 -34.02 35.34 20.97
N LYS A 103 -32.85 35.40 20.32
CA LYS A 103 -31.82 34.36 20.43
C LYS A 103 -30.90 34.58 21.64
N HIS A 104 -30.88 33.61 22.55
CA HIS A 104 -29.86 33.52 23.59
C HIS A 104 -28.47 33.52 22.91
N PRO A 105 -27.60 34.51 23.16
CA PRO A 105 -26.34 34.67 22.43
C PRO A 105 -25.41 33.45 22.56
N TYR A 106 -25.59 32.66 23.62
CA TYR A 106 -24.76 31.49 23.92
C TYR A 106 -24.99 30.30 22.99
N ALA A 107 -26.13 30.19 22.30
CA ALA A 107 -26.45 28.99 21.50
C ALA A 107 -25.48 28.79 20.31
N GLY A 108 -25.17 29.86 19.56
CA GLY A 108 -24.18 29.80 18.47
C GLY A 108 -22.77 29.50 18.98
N TYR A 109 -22.36 30.12 20.10
CA TYR A 109 -21.08 29.84 20.74
C TYR A 109 -20.97 28.41 21.25
N MET A 110 -22.07 27.81 21.73
CA MET A 110 -22.11 26.40 22.13
C MET A 110 -21.87 25.47 20.95
N PHE A 111 -22.52 25.66 19.80
CA PHE A 111 -22.26 24.84 18.61
C PHE A 111 -20.81 24.96 18.13
N ALA A 112 -20.26 26.18 18.12
CA ALA A 112 -18.86 26.40 17.76
C ALA A 112 -17.88 25.74 18.75
N ALA A 113 -18.17 25.80 20.06
CA ALA A 113 -17.37 25.16 21.10
C ALA A 113 -17.42 23.63 20.99
N ILE A 114 -18.61 23.06 20.77
CA ILE A 114 -18.81 21.62 20.55
C ILE A 114 -18.09 21.17 19.28
N LEU A 115 -18.22 21.89 18.17
CA LEU A 115 -17.51 21.60 16.93
C LEU A 115 -15.99 21.62 17.13
N SER A 116 -15.48 22.61 17.87
CA SER A 116 -14.04 22.72 18.18
C SER A 116 -13.55 21.54 19.02
N LEU A 117 -14.30 21.18 20.08
CA LEU A 117 -13.99 20.04 20.93
C LEU A 117 -14.05 18.72 20.15
N LEU A 118 -15.08 18.55 19.32
CA LEU A 118 -15.28 17.37 18.47
C LEU A 118 -14.13 17.22 17.47
N THR A 119 -13.69 18.31 16.85
CA THR A 119 -12.55 18.32 15.92
C THR A 119 -11.24 17.96 16.61
N PHE A 120 -10.98 18.56 17.79
CA PHE A 120 -9.79 18.23 18.57
C PHE A 120 -9.79 16.75 19.00
N ALA A 121 -10.93 16.27 19.52
CA ALA A 121 -11.09 14.88 19.93
C ALA A 121 -10.95 13.91 18.75
N SER A 122 -11.55 14.21 17.59
CA SER A 122 -11.49 13.32 16.42
C SER A 122 -10.07 13.21 15.86
N VAL A 123 -9.34 14.34 15.77
CA VAL A 123 -7.95 14.33 15.26
C VAL A 123 -7.02 13.60 16.23
N THR A 124 -7.22 13.80 17.53
CA THR A 124 -6.46 13.07 18.56
C THR A 124 -6.76 11.57 18.51
N MET A 125 -8.04 11.21 18.35
CA MET A 125 -8.48 9.81 18.21
C MET A 125 -7.90 9.17 16.95
N LEU A 126 -7.88 9.89 15.83
CA LEU A 126 -7.27 9.41 14.59
C LEU A 126 -5.77 9.15 14.77
N GLY A 127 -5.04 10.07 15.41
CA GLY A 127 -3.62 9.91 15.71
C GLY A 127 -3.36 8.70 16.62
N TYR A 128 -4.18 8.52 17.65
CA TYR A 128 -4.12 7.36 18.54
C TYR A 128 -4.41 6.05 17.77
N ALA A 129 -5.45 6.03 16.95
CA ALA A 129 -5.85 4.87 16.16
C ALA A 129 -4.75 4.46 15.16
N TRP A 130 -4.07 5.44 14.53
CA TRP A 130 -2.89 5.21 13.70
C TRP A 130 -1.73 4.60 14.49
N ASN A 131 -1.45 5.11 15.69
CA ASN A 131 -0.42 4.55 16.55
C ASN A 131 -0.71 3.08 16.91
N VAL A 132 -1.96 2.75 17.26
CA VAL A 132 -2.37 1.36 17.53
C VAL A 132 -2.20 0.47 16.29
N ASN A 133 -2.55 0.94 15.09
CA ASN A 133 -2.32 0.20 13.85
C ASN A 133 -0.82 -0.02 13.57
N ILE A 134 0.03 0.99 13.80
CA ILE A 134 1.48 0.85 13.61
C ILE A 134 2.06 -0.18 14.59
N GLN A 135 1.62 -0.18 15.84
CA GLN A 135 2.00 -1.19 16.84
C GLN A 135 1.57 -2.61 16.39
N LEU A 136 0.29 -2.76 15.99
CA LEU A 136 -0.25 -4.01 15.45
C LEU A 136 0.60 -4.54 14.28
N SER A 137 0.93 -3.68 13.32
CA SER A 137 1.73 -4.04 12.15
C SER A 137 3.17 -4.36 12.50
N THR A 138 3.75 -3.65 13.47
CA THR A 138 5.11 -3.90 13.96
C THR A 138 5.19 -5.28 14.59
N HIS A 139 4.21 -5.64 15.44
CA HIS A 139 4.14 -7.00 16.01
C HIS A 139 4.04 -8.07 14.92
N ALA A 140 3.21 -7.84 13.91
CA ALA A 140 3.10 -8.79 12.82
C ALA A 140 4.39 -8.95 12.02
N ARG A 141 5.08 -7.84 11.71
CA ARG A 141 6.38 -7.84 11.05
C ARG A 141 7.40 -8.61 11.86
N THR A 142 7.48 -8.35 13.16
CA THR A 142 8.38 -9.02 14.10
C THR A 142 8.11 -10.53 14.15
N ILE A 143 6.84 -10.95 14.19
CA ILE A 143 6.48 -12.37 14.12
C ILE A 143 7.02 -13.01 12.83
N ILE A 144 6.78 -12.39 11.68
CA ILE A 144 7.23 -12.92 10.39
C ILE A 144 8.76 -13.03 10.33
N MET A 145 9.47 -12.00 10.78
CA MET A 145 10.93 -12.01 10.85
C MET A 145 11.45 -13.12 11.77
N ASP A 146 10.87 -13.27 12.97
CA ASP A 146 11.30 -14.26 13.96
C ASP A 146 11.08 -15.71 13.50
N VAL A 147 9.90 -16.02 12.92
CA VAL A 147 9.61 -17.38 12.42
C VAL A 147 10.49 -17.75 11.22
N VAL A 148 10.76 -16.79 10.33
CA VAL A 148 11.66 -17.00 9.18
C VAL A 148 13.08 -17.24 9.67
N PHE A 149 13.60 -16.40 10.57
CA PHE A 149 14.94 -16.54 11.14
C PHE A 149 15.11 -17.85 11.89
N THR A 150 14.17 -18.17 12.78
CA THR A 150 14.19 -19.41 13.58
C THR A 150 14.14 -20.66 12.69
N LYS A 151 13.31 -20.66 11.64
CA LYS A 151 13.26 -21.78 10.68
C LYS A 151 14.56 -21.86 9.89
N ALA A 152 15.11 -20.74 9.40
CA ALA A 152 16.36 -20.72 8.65
C ALA A 152 17.55 -21.25 9.45
N MET A 153 17.62 -20.94 10.75
CA MET A 153 18.66 -21.45 11.66
C MET A 153 18.56 -22.95 11.97
N ARG A 154 17.37 -23.54 11.79
CA ARG A 154 17.12 -24.97 12.09
C ARG A 154 17.03 -25.84 10.84
N ALA A 155 16.79 -25.25 9.67
CA ALA A 155 16.61 -25.98 8.43
C ALA A 155 17.95 -26.35 7.79
N ASN A 156 18.06 -27.57 7.29
CA ASN A 156 19.15 -27.95 6.40
C ASN A 156 18.90 -27.35 5.02
N LEU A 157 19.51 -26.19 4.74
CA LEU A 157 19.31 -25.42 3.49
C LEU A 157 19.62 -26.21 2.20
N THR A 158 20.37 -27.30 2.31
CA THR A 158 20.66 -28.24 1.19
C THR A 158 19.48 -29.10 0.78
N THR A 159 18.49 -29.28 1.66
CA THR A 159 17.28 -30.10 1.43
C THR A 159 16.05 -29.26 1.09
N THR A 160 16.14 -27.94 1.25
CA THR A 160 15.05 -27.02 0.96
C THR A 160 15.14 -26.51 -0.47
N SER A 161 14.03 -26.46 -1.19
CA SER A 161 13.95 -25.85 -2.53
C SER A 161 14.10 -24.32 -2.55
N PHE A 162 14.41 -23.70 -1.41
CA PHE A 162 14.47 -22.25 -1.23
C PHE A 162 15.93 -21.79 -1.17
N SER A 163 16.25 -20.75 -1.94
CA SER A 163 17.59 -20.16 -1.93
C SER A 163 17.78 -19.23 -0.72
N PRO A 164 19.03 -18.93 -0.31
CA PRO A 164 19.30 -17.91 0.70
C PRO A 164 18.71 -16.53 0.33
N GLY A 165 18.63 -16.22 -0.97
CA GLY A 165 18.00 -14.99 -1.47
C GLY A 165 16.49 -14.95 -1.24
N ASP A 166 15.80 -16.10 -1.33
CA ASP A 166 14.38 -16.21 -1.03
C ASP A 166 14.12 -15.99 0.46
N ILE A 167 14.96 -16.56 1.33
CA ILE A 167 14.87 -16.39 2.79
C ILE A 167 15.08 -14.91 3.17
N LEU A 168 16.09 -14.25 2.56
CA LEU A 168 16.31 -12.82 2.77
C LEU A 168 15.09 -12.00 2.31
N THR A 169 14.47 -12.37 1.18
CA THR A 169 13.27 -11.72 0.67
C THR A 169 12.09 -11.92 1.63
N PHE A 170 11.94 -13.10 2.23
CA PHE A 170 10.93 -13.37 3.25
C PHE A 170 11.10 -12.48 4.50
N ALA A 171 12.33 -12.36 4.99
CA ALA A 171 12.65 -11.58 6.17
C ALA A 171 12.53 -10.06 5.93
N THR A 172 12.81 -9.58 4.72
CA THR A 172 12.87 -8.13 4.42
C THR A 172 11.63 -7.64 3.68
N VAL A 173 11.43 -8.06 2.44
CA VAL A 173 10.38 -7.55 1.54
C VAL A 173 8.99 -8.04 1.96
N ASP A 174 8.85 -9.34 2.25
CA ASP A 174 7.55 -9.91 2.57
C ASP A 174 7.06 -9.52 3.97
N SER A 175 7.97 -9.36 4.94
CA SER A 175 7.63 -8.81 6.26
C SER A 175 7.18 -7.34 6.17
N GLU A 176 7.80 -6.53 5.30
CA GLU A 176 7.38 -5.14 5.03
C GLU A 176 5.99 -5.08 4.37
N ARG A 177 5.71 -5.96 3.41
CA ARG A 177 4.38 -6.06 2.80
C ARG A 177 3.31 -6.41 3.83
N VAL A 178 3.62 -7.32 4.75
CA VAL A 178 2.73 -7.66 5.87
C VAL A 178 2.52 -6.46 6.80
N PHE A 179 3.58 -5.70 7.10
CA PHE A 179 3.50 -4.46 7.89
C PHE A 179 2.55 -3.44 7.24
N HIS A 180 2.70 -3.16 5.94
CA HIS A 180 1.82 -2.22 5.26
C HIS A 180 0.37 -2.72 5.15
N GLY A 181 0.17 -4.02 4.89
CA GLY A 181 -1.16 -4.62 4.80
C GLY A 181 -1.94 -4.55 6.11
N LEU A 182 -1.28 -4.82 7.24
CA LEU A 182 -1.92 -4.74 8.56
C LEU A 182 -2.09 -3.30 9.05
N THR A 183 -1.27 -2.37 8.59
CA THR A 183 -1.40 -0.94 8.95
C THR A 183 -2.73 -0.38 8.44
N LEU A 184 -3.20 -0.89 7.30
CA LEU A 184 -4.41 -0.41 6.63
C LEU A 184 -5.60 -1.39 6.69
N ILE A 185 -5.47 -2.51 7.40
CA ILE A 185 -6.47 -3.58 7.38
C ILE A 185 -7.87 -3.12 7.79
N CYS A 186 -7.97 -2.22 8.78
CA CYS A 186 -9.25 -1.69 9.26
C CYS A 186 -10.03 -0.97 8.15
N TYR A 187 -9.33 -0.26 7.26
CA TYR A 187 -9.95 0.54 6.20
C TYR A 187 -10.54 -0.30 5.07
N VAL A 188 -10.16 -1.57 4.93
CA VAL A 188 -10.80 -2.48 3.96
C VAL A 188 -12.29 -2.69 4.29
N ALA A 189 -12.63 -2.75 5.59
CA ALA A 189 -14.02 -2.86 6.05
C ALA A 189 -14.64 -1.50 6.34
N LEU A 190 -13.90 -0.58 6.96
CA LEU A 190 -14.47 0.70 7.41
C LEU A 190 -14.73 1.69 6.28
N SER A 191 -13.92 1.72 5.22
CA SER A 191 -14.15 2.64 4.10
C SER A 191 -15.50 2.42 3.40
N PRO A 192 -15.89 1.20 2.99
CA PRO A 192 -17.21 0.99 2.37
C PRO A 192 -18.36 1.28 3.35
N ILE A 193 -18.22 0.92 4.62
CA ILE A 193 -19.22 1.25 5.65
C ILE A 193 -19.38 2.77 5.78
N ALA A 194 -18.28 3.52 5.83
CA ALA A 194 -18.29 4.97 5.92
C ALA A 194 -19.02 5.61 4.72
N LEU A 195 -18.77 5.12 3.50
CA LEU A 195 -19.45 5.63 2.30
C LEU A 195 -20.95 5.36 2.32
N VAL A 196 -21.37 4.17 2.76
CA VAL A 196 -22.80 3.86 2.91
C VAL A 196 -23.45 4.81 3.91
N VAL A 197 -22.83 5.02 5.08
CA VAL A 197 -23.36 5.94 6.10
C VAL A 197 -23.43 7.37 5.57
N VAL A 198 -22.41 7.84 4.85
CA VAL A 198 -22.43 9.18 4.23
C VAL A 198 -23.61 9.33 3.28
N PHE A 199 -23.85 8.38 2.37
CA PHE A 199 -24.97 8.48 1.43
C PHE A 199 -26.34 8.35 2.10
N VAL A 200 -26.45 7.56 3.17
CA VAL A 200 -27.67 7.54 4.00
C VAL A 200 -27.93 8.92 4.61
N LEU A 201 -26.91 9.56 5.18
CA LEU A 201 -27.05 10.92 5.73
C LEU A 201 -27.39 11.95 4.65
N VAL A 202 -26.78 11.89 3.47
CA VAL A 202 -27.13 12.74 2.32
C VAL A 202 -28.61 12.55 1.93
N GLY A 203 -29.12 11.32 1.97
CA GLY A 203 -30.52 11.03 1.67
C GLY A 203 -31.48 11.62 2.70
N ASN A 204 -31.06 11.70 3.97
CA ASN A 204 -31.83 12.33 5.03
C ASN A 204 -31.85 13.87 4.92
N HIS A 205 -30.78 14.49 4.42
CA HIS A 205 -30.69 15.95 4.25
C HIS A 205 -31.43 16.46 3.00
N PHE A 206 -31.37 15.74 1.89
CA PHE A 206 -32.03 16.11 0.64
C PHE A 206 -33.19 15.17 0.29
N CYS A 207 -32.92 14.13 -0.50
CA CYS A 207 -33.90 13.11 -0.83
C CYS A 207 -33.21 11.79 -1.18
N LEU A 208 -33.97 10.70 -1.16
CA LEU A 208 -33.43 9.37 -1.49
C LEU A 208 -32.89 9.32 -2.94
N TYR A 209 -33.53 10.02 -3.88
CA TYR A 209 -33.09 10.05 -5.28
C TYR A 209 -31.72 10.71 -5.44
N SER A 210 -31.44 11.80 -4.72
CA SER A 210 -30.12 12.45 -4.78
C SER A 210 -29.03 11.58 -4.16
N ALA A 211 -29.33 10.89 -3.06
CA ALA A 211 -28.40 9.95 -2.44
C ALA A 211 -28.08 8.76 -3.37
N LEU A 212 -29.09 8.17 -4.00
CA LEU A 212 -28.89 7.06 -4.95
C LEU A 212 -28.10 7.50 -6.18
N ALA A 213 -28.41 8.67 -6.74
CA ALA A 213 -27.66 9.23 -7.86
C ALA A 213 -26.20 9.52 -7.48
N GLY A 214 -25.96 10.09 -6.29
CA GLY A 214 -24.62 10.30 -5.76
C GLY A 214 -23.85 8.99 -5.57
N ALA A 215 -24.49 7.98 -4.97
CA ALA A 215 -23.89 6.67 -4.77
C ALA A 215 -23.56 5.98 -6.10
N ALA A 216 -24.43 6.10 -7.11
CA ALA A 216 -24.19 5.58 -8.46
C ALA A 216 -22.99 6.28 -9.12
N THR A 217 -22.92 7.62 -9.07
CA THR A 217 -21.77 8.38 -9.59
C THR A 217 -20.48 8.00 -8.88
N MET A 218 -20.47 7.94 -7.55
CA MET A 218 -19.28 7.54 -6.79
C MET A 218 -18.83 6.12 -7.16
N THR A 219 -19.78 5.18 -7.26
CA THR A 219 -19.48 3.80 -7.67
C THR A 219 -18.88 3.75 -9.07
N LEU A 220 -19.39 4.54 -10.02
CA LEU A 220 -18.84 4.63 -11.36
C LEU A 220 -17.38 5.11 -11.36
N PHE A 221 -17.04 6.12 -10.56
CA PHE A 221 -15.66 6.58 -10.40
C PHE A 221 -14.75 5.53 -9.75
N LEU A 222 -15.24 4.81 -8.73
CA LEU A 222 -14.48 3.73 -8.11
C LEU A 222 -14.23 2.56 -9.08
N LEU A 223 -15.22 2.21 -9.91
CA LEU A 223 -15.08 1.17 -10.94
C LEU A 223 -14.12 1.60 -12.05
N SER A 224 -14.22 2.85 -12.52
CA SER A 224 -13.29 3.36 -13.53
C SER A 224 -11.86 3.41 -12.99
N ALA A 225 -11.68 3.83 -11.73
CA ALA A 225 -10.38 3.78 -11.06
C ALA A 225 -9.84 2.36 -10.97
N ALA A 226 -10.67 1.36 -10.62
CA ALA A 226 -10.25 -0.04 -10.59
C ALA A 226 -9.83 -0.58 -11.97
N LEU A 227 -10.51 -0.17 -13.05
CA LEU A 227 -10.13 -0.52 -14.42
C LEU A 227 -8.79 0.10 -14.81
N VAL A 228 -8.60 1.40 -14.50
CA VAL A 228 -7.33 2.09 -14.75
C VAL A 228 -6.19 1.46 -13.94
N SER A 229 -6.44 1.01 -12.70
CA SER A 229 -5.43 0.30 -11.89
C SER A 229 -4.95 -1.00 -12.52
N LYS A 230 -5.81 -1.74 -13.24
CA LYS A 230 -5.37 -2.91 -14.03
C LYS A 230 -4.44 -2.48 -15.15
N TRP A 231 -4.73 -1.36 -15.80
CA TRP A 231 -3.90 -0.83 -16.88
C TRP A 231 -2.54 -0.34 -16.38
N ILE A 232 -2.48 0.28 -15.19
CA ILE A 232 -1.23 0.61 -14.49
C ILE A 232 -0.33 -0.63 -14.36
N GLY A 233 -0.90 -1.77 -13.95
CA GLY A 233 -0.18 -3.04 -13.83
C GLY A 233 0.48 -3.46 -15.14
N SER A 234 -0.27 -3.42 -16.25
CA SER A 234 0.25 -3.75 -17.59
C SER A 234 1.34 -2.78 -18.07
N CYS A 235 1.17 -1.47 -17.83
CA CYS A 235 2.19 -0.47 -18.15
C CYS A 235 3.47 -0.67 -17.33
N ARG A 236 3.33 -0.99 -16.04
CA ARG A 236 4.45 -1.26 -15.14
C ARG A 236 5.24 -2.48 -15.58
N ALA A 237 4.58 -3.55 -16.03
CA ALA A 237 5.24 -4.75 -16.53
C ALA A 237 6.16 -4.44 -17.73
N LYS A 238 5.64 -3.71 -18.73
CA LYS A 238 6.43 -3.29 -19.91
C LYS A 238 7.59 -2.38 -19.54
N LEU A 239 7.38 -1.45 -18.61
CA LEU A 239 8.44 -0.56 -18.13
C LEU A 239 9.58 -1.36 -17.47
N LEU A 240 9.25 -2.37 -16.67
CA LEU A 240 10.26 -3.20 -16.01
C LEU A 240 11.05 -4.05 -16.99
N GLU A 241 10.41 -4.58 -18.03
CA GLU A 241 11.10 -5.29 -19.11
C GLU A 241 12.11 -4.40 -19.83
N ALA A 242 11.70 -3.18 -20.22
CA ALA A 242 12.61 -2.22 -20.86
C ALA A 242 13.76 -1.78 -19.93
N SER A 243 13.47 -1.58 -18.64
CA SER A 243 14.49 -1.22 -17.65
C SER A 243 15.50 -2.35 -17.42
N ALA A 244 15.03 -3.60 -17.41
CA ALA A 244 15.88 -4.79 -17.30
C ALA A 244 16.80 -4.93 -18.53
N ALA A 245 16.28 -4.74 -19.75
CA ALA A 245 17.08 -4.78 -20.97
C ALA A 245 18.19 -3.71 -20.97
N ARG A 246 17.86 -2.47 -20.60
CA ARG A 246 18.86 -1.39 -20.46
C ARG A 246 19.92 -1.74 -19.41
N MET A 247 19.51 -2.27 -18.26
CA MET A 247 20.43 -2.64 -17.19
C MET A 247 21.39 -3.74 -17.64
N SER A 248 20.87 -4.81 -18.27
CA SER A 248 21.68 -5.90 -18.81
C SER A 248 22.72 -5.38 -19.79
N HIS A 249 22.31 -4.55 -20.76
CA HIS A 249 23.24 -4.00 -21.75
C HIS A 249 24.29 -3.06 -21.12
N THR A 250 23.90 -2.29 -20.10
CA THR A 250 24.85 -1.47 -19.33
C THR A 250 25.89 -2.37 -18.64
N GLN A 251 25.46 -3.49 -18.08
CA GLN A 251 26.32 -4.43 -17.37
C GLN A 251 27.29 -5.14 -18.33
N GLU A 252 26.86 -5.51 -19.54
CA GLU A 252 27.72 -6.04 -20.60
C GLU A 252 28.84 -5.06 -20.99
N ILE A 253 28.48 -3.78 -21.21
CA ILE A 253 29.45 -2.73 -21.56
C ILE A 253 30.47 -2.52 -20.42
N LEU A 254 30.01 -2.50 -19.17
CA LEU A 254 30.89 -2.34 -18.00
C LEU A 254 31.85 -3.53 -17.84
N HIS A 255 31.37 -4.75 -18.09
CA HIS A 255 32.22 -5.94 -18.07
C HIS A 255 33.28 -5.90 -19.19
N GLY A 256 32.94 -5.37 -20.36
CA GLY A 256 33.82 -5.21 -21.52
C GLY A 256 34.60 -3.90 -21.60
N ILE A 257 34.64 -3.09 -20.53
CA ILE A 257 35.03 -1.67 -20.63
C ILE A 257 36.43 -1.43 -21.20
N ARG A 258 37.39 -2.33 -20.93
CA ARG A 258 38.76 -2.22 -21.45
C ARG A 258 38.80 -2.28 -22.98
N VAL A 259 38.03 -3.18 -23.59
CA VAL A 259 37.94 -3.33 -25.05
C VAL A 259 37.25 -2.11 -25.65
N VAL A 260 36.13 -1.68 -25.08
CA VAL A 260 35.40 -0.49 -25.53
C VAL A 260 36.32 0.74 -25.57
N LYS A 261 37.16 0.92 -24.55
CA LYS A 261 38.15 2.01 -24.46
C LYS A 261 39.29 1.86 -25.47
N MET A 262 39.84 0.66 -25.63
CA MET A 262 40.96 0.38 -26.53
C MET A 262 40.61 0.69 -28.00
N TYR A 263 39.37 0.45 -28.40
CA TYR A 263 38.88 0.70 -29.76
C TYR A 263 38.13 2.03 -29.93
N ALA A 264 38.09 2.88 -28.90
CA ALA A 264 37.34 4.13 -28.90
C ALA A 264 35.84 3.97 -29.28
N TRP A 265 35.22 2.87 -28.86
CA TRP A 265 33.82 2.53 -29.16
C TRP A 265 32.81 3.24 -28.24
N GLU A 266 33.24 4.14 -27.35
CA GLU A 266 32.33 4.80 -26.41
C GLU A 266 31.18 5.55 -27.09
N PRO A 267 31.38 6.31 -28.17
CA PRO A 267 30.28 7.03 -28.82
C PRO A 267 29.20 6.08 -29.36
N HIS A 268 29.61 4.94 -29.93
CA HIS A 268 28.67 3.97 -30.47
C HIS A 268 27.89 3.25 -29.35
N MET A 269 28.58 2.81 -28.29
CA MET A 269 27.94 2.14 -27.16
C MET A 269 27.00 3.07 -26.37
N THR A 270 27.38 4.34 -26.21
CA THR A 270 26.52 5.34 -25.56
C THR A 270 25.28 5.64 -26.40
N GLN A 271 25.39 5.67 -27.73
CA GLN A 271 24.22 5.82 -28.61
C GLN A 271 23.26 4.62 -28.54
N SER A 272 23.80 3.39 -28.47
CA SER A 272 22.99 2.18 -28.25
C SER A 272 22.22 2.24 -26.92
N LEU A 273 22.90 2.62 -25.83
CA LEU A 273 22.26 2.82 -24.52
C LEU A 273 21.21 3.94 -24.54
N ALA A 274 21.46 5.03 -25.27
CA ALA A 274 20.51 6.12 -25.43
C ALA A 274 19.23 5.66 -26.14
N ALA A 275 19.33 4.79 -27.15
CA ALA A 275 18.16 4.22 -27.83
C ALA A 275 17.29 3.39 -26.87
N LEU A 276 17.90 2.51 -26.06
CA LEU A 276 17.19 1.76 -25.02
C LEU A 276 16.56 2.69 -23.97
N ARG A 277 17.29 3.74 -23.57
CA ARG A 277 16.80 4.75 -22.63
C ARG A 277 15.59 5.51 -23.18
N HIS A 278 15.55 5.81 -24.47
CA HIS A 278 14.39 6.45 -25.10
C HIS A 278 13.13 5.58 -25.03
N VAL A 279 13.25 4.26 -25.26
CA VAL A 279 12.14 3.31 -25.12
C VAL A 279 11.66 3.25 -23.68
N GLU A 280 12.59 3.12 -22.72
CA GLU A 280 12.28 3.12 -21.29
C GLU A 280 11.56 4.41 -20.86
N LEU A 281 12.06 5.58 -21.28
CA LEU A 281 11.47 6.88 -20.96
C LEU A 281 10.07 7.05 -21.56
N LYS A 282 9.82 6.54 -22.79
CA LYS A 282 8.50 6.57 -23.40
C LYS A 282 7.50 5.74 -22.58
N LEU A 283 7.89 4.53 -22.18
CA LEU A 283 7.07 3.66 -21.33
C LEU A 283 6.87 4.26 -19.93
N LEU A 284 7.90 4.87 -19.36
CA LEU A 284 7.83 5.56 -18.07
C LEU A 284 6.83 6.71 -18.11
N ARG A 285 6.86 7.52 -19.19
CA ARG A 285 5.90 8.62 -19.38
C ARG A 285 4.47 8.11 -19.45
N THR A 286 4.21 7.05 -20.21
CA THR A 286 2.89 6.43 -20.29
C THR A 286 2.46 5.88 -18.92
N PHE A 287 3.35 5.18 -18.21
CA PHE A 287 3.08 4.66 -16.88
C PHE A 287 2.68 5.79 -15.91
N GLN A 288 3.46 6.87 -15.85
CA GLN A 288 3.17 8.01 -14.97
C GLN A 288 1.87 8.73 -15.36
N LEU A 289 1.58 8.86 -16.66
CA LEU A 289 0.32 9.45 -17.13
C LEU A 289 -0.89 8.63 -16.63
N VAL A 290 -0.83 7.30 -16.75
CA VAL A 290 -1.92 6.42 -16.30
C VAL A 290 -2.05 6.44 -14.76
N CYS A 291 -0.93 6.52 -14.02
CA CYS A 291 -0.94 6.71 -12.57
C CYS A 291 -1.63 8.02 -12.17
N ASN A 292 -1.30 9.13 -12.84
CA ASN A 292 -1.92 10.44 -12.57
C ASN A 292 -3.42 10.41 -12.85
N ILE A 293 -3.84 9.85 -14.00
CA ILE A 293 -5.27 9.67 -14.32
C ILE A 293 -6.00 8.90 -13.20
N ASN A 294 -5.36 7.89 -12.62
CA ASN A 294 -5.96 7.12 -11.53
C ASN A 294 -6.12 7.94 -10.25
N ILE A 295 -5.11 8.72 -9.86
CA ILE A 295 -5.18 9.63 -8.71
C ILE A 295 -6.27 10.68 -8.94
N ASP A 296 -6.31 11.27 -10.14
CA ASP A 296 -7.30 12.28 -10.52
C ASP A 296 -8.73 11.73 -10.42
N LEU A 297 -8.98 10.47 -10.79
CA LEU A 297 -10.29 9.84 -10.63
C LEU A 297 -10.76 9.84 -9.16
N PHE A 298 -9.87 9.53 -8.21
CA PHE A 298 -10.22 9.56 -6.78
C PHE A 298 -10.45 10.99 -6.25
N VAL A 299 -9.69 11.97 -6.73
CA VAL A 299 -9.86 13.39 -6.36
C VAL A 299 -11.15 13.98 -6.94
N LEU A 300 -11.48 13.63 -8.18
CA LEU A 300 -12.66 14.12 -8.90
C LEU A 300 -13.95 13.44 -8.45
N ALA A 301 -13.90 12.17 -8.02
CA ALA A 301 -15.06 11.41 -7.56
C ALA A 301 -15.98 12.17 -6.59
N PRO A 302 -15.50 12.71 -5.44
CA PRO A 302 -16.35 13.46 -4.51
C PRO A 302 -16.89 14.76 -5.13
N ILE A 303 -16.14 15.42 -6.02
CA ILE A 303 -16.55 16.68 -6.67
C ILE A 303 -17.73 16.43 -7.61
N PHE A 304 -17.60 15.48 -8.55
CA PHE A 304 -18.68 15.12 -9.47
C PHE A 304 -19.88 14.50 -8.76
N THR A 305 -19.63 13.72 -7.69
CA THR A 305 -20.70 13.19 -6.83
C THR A 305 -21.50 14.33 -6.21
N THR A 306 -20.81 15.34 -5.65
CA THR A 306 -21.46 16.53 -5.07
C THR A 306 -22.34 17.23 -6.11
N VAL A 307 -21.80 17.52 -7.30
CA VAL A 307 -22.56 18.14 -8.41
C VAL A 307 -23.79 17.31 -8.78
N THR A 308 -23.67 15.99 -8.86
CA THR A 308 -24.78 15.08 -9.18
C THR A 308 -25.86 15.14 -8.10
N VAL A 309 -25.46 15.07 -6.82
CA VAL A 309 -26.37 15.13 -5.66
C VAL A 309 -27.19 16.43 -5.71
N PHE A 310 -26.54 17.58 -5.91
CA PHE A 310 -27.22 18.87 -6.02
C PHE A 310 -28.14 18.95 -7.25
N ALA A 311 -27.68 18.51 -8.42
CA ALA A 311 -28.48 18.55 -9.64
C ALA A 311 -29.77 17.72 -9.52
N VAL A 312 -29.69 16.55 -8.88
CA VAL A 312 -30.85 15.68 -8.65
C VAL A 312 -31.73 16.24 -7.54
N ALA A 313 -31.16 16.79 -6.46
CA ALA A 313 -31.91 17.43 -5.39
C ALA A 313 -32.72 18.63 -5.90
N LEU A 314 -32.16 19.46 -6.79
CA LEU A 314 -32.87 20.60 -7.39
C LEU A 314 -34.02 20.18 -8.32
N LYS A 315 -33.90 19.01 -8.98
CA LYS A 315 -34.88 18.55 -9.97
C LYS A 315 -36.00 17.69 -9.38
N PHE A 316 -35.66 16.84 -8.41
CA PHE A 316 -36.56 15.82 -7.85
C PHE A 316 -36.81 15.99 -6.35
N GLY A 317 -36.14 16.96 -5.70
CA GLY A 317 -36.43 17.31 -4.31
C GLY A 317 -37.73 18.09 -4.19
N GLU A 318 -38.29 18.08 -2.97
CA GLU A 318 -39.43 18.93 -2.62
C GLU A 318 -39.05 20.42 -2.70
N GLU A 319 -40.02 21.30 -2.93
CA GLU A 319 -39.77 22.74 -2.96
C GLU A 319 -39.14 23.20 -1.63
N GLY A 320 -37.98 23.85 -1.70
CA GLY A 320 -37.24 24.27 -0.51
C GLY A 320 -36.32 23.20 0.11
N CYS A 321 -36.12 22.05 -0.54
CA CYS A 321 -35.15 21.00 -0.18
C CYS A 321 -33.71 21.53 -0.04
N VAL A 322 -33.29 22.42 -0.95
CA VAL A 322 -31.91 22.94 -1.00
C VAL A 322 -31.81 24.23 -0.19
N ARG A 323 -31.81 24.09 1.14
CA ARG A 323 -31.53 25.20 2.06
C ARG A 323 -30.02 25.37 2.24
N SER A 324 -29.59 26.55 2.68
CA SER A 324 -28.15 26.83 2.84
C SER A 324 -27.53 26.02 3.99
N ASP A 325 -28.29 25.75 5.07
CA ASP A 325 -27.87 24.87 6.15
C ASP A 325 -27.69 23.40 5.69
N GLU A 326 -28.67 22.85 4.96
CA GLU A 326 -28.62 21.49 4.39
C GLU A 326 -27.49 21.35 3.36
N THR A 327 -27.30 22.38 2.53
CA THR A 327 -26.23 22.47 1.53
C THR A 327 -24.86 22.36 2.18
N ALA A 328 -24.62 23.09 3.25
CA ALA A 328 -23.34 23.06 3.96
C ALA A 328 -23.10 21.70 4.66
N ALA A 329 -24.14 21.08 5.20
CA ALA A 329 -24.05 19.73 5.77
C ALA A 329 -23.64 18.71 4.70
N VAL A 330 -24.30 18.72 3.55
CA VAL A 330 -23.99 17.79 2.44
C VAL A 330 -22.60 18.02 1.87
N VAL A 331 -22.18 19.28 1.68
CA VAL A 331 -20.80 19.58 1.24
C VAL A 331 -19.78 19.05 2.25
N SER A 332 -20.04 19.21 3.56
CA SER A 332 -19.17 18.70 4.62
C SER A 332 -19.14 17.17 4.66
N LEU A 333 -20.26 16.50 4.46
CA LEU A 333 -20.34 15.03 4.32
C LEU A 333 -19.53 14.53 3.12
N MET A 334 -19.54 15.25 1.99
CA MET A 334 -18.72 14.94 0.82
C MET A 334 -17.22 15.14 1.09
N MET A 335 -16.84 16.07 1.97
CA MET A 335 -15.45 16.21 2.44
C MET A 335 -15.03 14.99 3.28
N VAL A 336 -15.91 14.52 4.16
CA VAL A 336 -15.66 13.30 4.97
C VAL A 336 -15.50 12.08 4.08
N ALA A 337 -16.27 11.95 3.01
CA ALA A 337 -16.19 10.83 2.06
C ALA A 337 -14.86 10.75 1.27
N ARG A 338 -14.09 11.84 1.18
CA ARG A 338 -12.83 11.86 0.40
C ARG A 338 -11.80 10.88 0.96
N PHE A 339 -11.63 10.88 2.28
CA PHE A 339 -10.65 10.04 2.95
C PHE A 339 -10.90 8.53 2.74
N PRO A 340 -12.09 7.96 3.02
CA PRO A 340 -12.36 6.56 2.78
C PRO A 340 -12.22 6.17 1.31
N CYS A 341 -12.60 7.04 0.35
CA CYS A 341 -12.39 6.80 -1.08
C CYS A 341 -10.91 6.65 -1.44
N ASN A 342 -10.07 7.61 -1.00
CA ASN A 342 -8.65 7.63 -1.32
C ASN A 342 -7.90 6.44 -0.71
N ILE A 343 -8.21 6.10 0.55
CA ILE A 343 -7.47 5.08 1.28
C ILE A 343 -7.91 3.66 0.93
N PHE A 344 -9.16 3.45 0.47
CA PHE A 344 -9.71 2.11 0.22
C PHE A 344 -8.89 1.32 -0.81
N SER A 345 -8.59 1.91 -1.97
CA SER A 345 -7.83 1.24 -3.04
C SER A 345 -6.46 0.77 -2.56
N SER A 346 -5.74 1.64 -1.86
CA SER A 346 -4.45 1.30 -1.26
C SER A 346 -4.58 0.19 -0.23
N SER A 347 -5.60 0.25 0.63
CA SER A 347 -5.83 -0.74 1.69
C SER A 347 -6.07 -2.14 1.13
N VAL A 348 -6.90 -2.26 0.08
CA VAL A 348 -7.16 -3.55 -0.60
C VAL A 348 -5.88 -4.10 -1.25
N ARG A 349 -5.11 -3.24 -1.93
CA ARG A 349 -3.84 -3.65 -2.57
C ARG A 349 -2.83 -4.17 -1.54
N TYR A 350 -2.56 -3.41 -0.49
CA TYR A 350 -1.59 -3.80 0.53
C TYR A 350 -2.03 -5.05 1.29
N LEU A 351 -3.33 -5.21 1.56
CA LEU A 351 -3.85 -6.43 2.17
C LEU A 351 -3.64 -7.65 1.26
N ALA A 352 -3.91 -7.53 -0.05
CA ALA A 352 -3.68 -8.61 -1.00
C ALA A 352 -2.18 -9.00 -1.08
N GLU A 353 -1.29 -8.00 -1.10
CA GLU A 353 0.16 -8.22 -1.06
C GLU A 353 0.59 -8.92 0.24
N ALA A 354 0.05 -8.52 1.40
CA ALA A 354 0.32 -9.15 2.69
C ALA A 354 -0.15 -10.62 2.74
N VAL A 355 -1.34 -10.92 2.21
CA VAL A 355 -1.87 -12.29 2.15
C VAL A 355 -0.99 -13.17 1.27
N LEU A 356 -0.58 -12.68 0.09
CA LEU A 356 0.32 -13.43 -0.80
C LEU A 356 1.71 -13.63 -0.17
N SER A 357 2.22 -12.63 0.56
CA SER A 357 3.48 -12.70 1.30
C SER A 357 3.40 -13.76 2.40
N CYS A 358 2.32 -13.77 3.18
CA CYS A 358 2.08 -14.81 4.19
C CYS A 358 2.01 -16.21 3.58
N ARG A 359 1.42 -16.37 2.37
CA ARG A 359 1.38 -17.66 1.67
C ARG A 359 2.78 -18.15 1.26
N ARG A 360 3.65 -17.25 0.78
CA ARG A 360 5.05 -17.59 0.45
C ARG A 360 5.83 -18.00 1.69
N VAL A 361 5.78 -17.20 2.76
CA VAL A 361 6.44 -17.51 4.03
C VAL A 361 5.92 -18.82 4.60
N GLN A 362 4.61 -19.07 4.53
CA GLN A 362 4.02 -20.33 4.97
C GLN A 362 4.59 -21.54 4.22
N ALA A 363 4.77 -21.46 2.90
CA ALA A 363 5.35 -22.55 2.12
C ALA A 363 6.76 -22.91 2.63
N PHE A 364 7.57 -21.91 2.98
CA PHE A 364 8.87 -22.10 3.61
C PHE A 364 8.79 -22.72 5.01
N LEU A 365 7.84 -22.27 5.85
CA LEU A 365 7.68 -22.80 7.21
C LEU A 365 7.26 -24.29 7.21
N VAL A 366 6.40 -24.68 6.28
CA VAL A 366 5.86 -26.05 6.15
C VAL A 366 6.80 -26.99 5.41
N ALA A 367 7.74 -26.48 4.59
CA ALA A 367 8.75 -27.31 3.95
C ALA A 367 9.60 -28.03 5.02
N ASN A 368 9.41 -29.34 5.12
CA ASN A 368 10.32 -30.24 5.85
C ASN A 368 11.42 -30.66 4.87
N GLY A 369 12.65 -30.84 5.36
CA GLY A 369 13.82 -31.24 4.57
C GLY A 369 13.78 -32.68 4.04
N GLY A 370 12.64 -33.13 3.51
CA GLY A 370 12.43 -34.51 3.07
C GLY A 370 11.29 -34.76 2.08
N ASP A 371 10.18 -33.99 2.05
CA ASP A 371 9.00 -34.39 1.25
C ASP A 371 8.47 -33.27 0.34
N PHE A 372 8.96 -33.25 -0.89
CA PHE A 372 8.19 -32.81 -2.05
C PHE A 372 8.49 -33.73 -3.22
N GLU A 373 8.01 -34.98 -3.16
CA GLU A 373 7.85 -35.76 -4.38
C GLU A 373 6.80 -35.07 -5.26
N ALA A 374 7.22 -34.79 -6.48
CA ALA A 374 6.44 -34.16 -7.52
C ALA A 374 5.13 -34.93 -7.78
N LYS A 375 4.00 -34.38 -7.33
CA LYS A 375 2.73 -34.60 -8.01
C LYS A 375 2.63 -33.62 -9.17
N GLY A 376 3.04 -34.10 -10.34
CA GLY A 376 2.78 -33.47 -11.62
C GLY A 376 1.27 -33.35 -11.88
N GLY A 377 0.91 -32.27 -12.58
CA GLY A 377 -0.42 -32.07 -13.15
C GLY A 377 -1.23 -30.95 -12.50
N GLY A 378 -0.80 -29.70 -12.69
CA GLY A 378 -1.62 -28.54 -12.32
C GLY A 378 -0.84 -27.23 -12.38
N SER A 379 -0.85 -26.58 -13.56
CA SER A 379 -0.52 -25.17 -13.82
C SER A 379 0.35 -24.45 -12.77
N ASN A 380 1.66 -24.35 -13.04
CA ASN A 380 2.59 -23.45 -12.35
C ASN A 380 2.00 -22.03 -12.21
N PRO A 381 1.77 -21.51 -10.98
CA PRO A 381 1.51 -20.09 -10.77
C PRO A 381 2.81 -19.26 -10.71
N HIS A 382 3.99 -19.88 -10.89
CA HIS A 382 5.29 -19.22 -10.73
C HIS A 382 5.68 -18.23 -11.83
N ASN A 383 4.83 -18.03 -12.85
CA ASN A 383 4.93 -16.89 -13.77
C ASN A 383 3.78 -15.91 -13.55
N MET A 384 3.74 -15.29 -12.37
CA MET A 384 3.12 -13.98 -12.22
C MET A 384 4.25 -12.99 -11.93
N THR A 385 4.76 -12.40 -13.01
CA THR A 385 5.66 -11.25 -13.03
C THR A 385 4.98 -10.04 -12.39
N ASN A 386 4.87 -10.06 -11.06
CA ASN A 386 4.64 -8.87 -10.25
C ASN A 386 5.99 -8.34 -9.79
N ALA A 387 6.66 -7.61 -10.67
CA ALA A 387 7.13 -6.26 -10.40
C ALA A 387 7.34 -5.84 -8.92
N THR A 388 8.29 -6.41 -8.19
CA THR A 388 8.95 -5.72 -7.06
C THR A 388 10.30 -6.38 -6.72
N THR A 389 11.37 -5.65 -7.04
CA THR A 389 12.66 -5.57 -6.35
C THR A 389 13.11 -6.78 -5.52
N ALA A 390 13.86 -7.67 -6.15
CA ALA A 390 15.08 -8.23 -5.60
C ALA A 390 16.05 -8.38 -6.77
N PHE A 391 17.11 -7.59 -6.78
CA PHE A 391 18.22 -7.79 -7.72
C PHE A 391 18.89 -9.10 -7.31
N ASN A 392 18.58 -10.18 -8.01
CA ASN A 392 19.33 -11.43 -7.90
C ASN A 392 20.26 -11.55 -9.11
N VAL A 393 21.56 -11.47 -8.88
CA VAL A 393 22.62 -11.50 -9.90
C VAL A 393 22.82 -12.91 -10.48
N SER A 394 22.14 -13.94 -9.97
CA SER A 394 22.34 -15.33 -10.37
C SER A 394 21.38 -15.89 -11.43
N THR A 395 20.50 -15.07 -12.04
CA THR A 395 19.58 -15.51 -13.11
C THR A 395 20.08 -15.26 -14.55
N LEU A 396 21.39 -15.03 -14.73
CA LEU A 396 21.97 -14.74 -16.05
C LEU A 396 22.13 -15.96 -16.98
N THR A 397 21.70 -17.16 -16.60
CA THR A 397 21.82 -18.34 -17.46
C THR A 397 20.63 -19.30 -17.34
N ALA A 398 19.43 -18.89 -17.78
CA ALA A 398 18.40 -19.84 -18.23
C ALA A 398 17.21 -19.16 -18.94
N GLY A 399 17.12 -19.32 -20.26
CA GLY A 399 15.88 -19.55 -20.98
C GLY A 399 14.94 -18.37 -21.29
N SER A 400 15.08 -17.79 -22.49
CA SER A 400 13.96 -17.16 -23.21
C SER A 400 13.29 -18.18 -24.16
N PRO A 401 11.95 -18.15 -24.34
CA PRO A 401 11.26 -19.01 -25.29
C PRO A 401 11.27 -18.41 -26.71
N SER A 402 11.45 -19.32 -27.68
CA SER A 402 11.36 -19.22 -29.14
C SER A 402 10.95 -17.86 -29.76
N MET A 403 11.93 -17.17 -30.34
CA MET A 403 11.80 -16.50 -31.64
C MET A 403 13.08 -16.79 -32.42
N ASN A 404 12.96 -17.17 -33.69
CA ASN A 404 14.08 -17.52 -34.57
C ASN A 404 15.20 -16.47 -34.48
N PRO A 405 16.46 -16.85 -34.18
CA PRO A 405 17.54 -15.89 -34.14
C PRO A 405 17.85 -15.39 -35.56
N PRO A 406 18.13 -14.08 -35.75
CA PRO A 406 18.77 -13.63 -36.97
C PRO A 406 20.15 -14.30 -37.09
N SER A 407 20.54 -14.66 -38.31
CA SER A 407 21.81 -15.29 -38.63
C SER A 407 22.99 -14.60 -37.92
N PRO A 408 23.92 -15.34 -37.29
CA PRO A 408 25.05 -14.75 -36.61
C PRO A 408 25.92 -13.97 -37.62
N ILE A 409 26.29 -12.74 -37.25
CA ILE A 409 27.15 -11.85 -38.07
C ILE A 409 28.57 -12.42 -38.23
N PHE A 410 28.98 -13.38 -37.39
CA PHE A 410 30.24 -14.11 -37.51
C PHE A 410 30.08 -15.58 -37.13
N GLN A 411 30.58 -16.49 -37.96
CA GLN A 411 30.65 -17.93 -37.69
C GLN A 411 32.09 -18.40 -37.98
N LEU A 412 32.86 -18.70 -36.92
CA LEU A 412 34.17 -19.33 -37.06
C LEU A 412 33.96 -20.84 -37.28
N ARG A 413 34.39 -21.34 -38.45
CA ARG A 413 34.54 -22.77 -38.72
C ARG A 413 36.03 -23.11 -38.76
N ASP A 414 36.41 -24.20 -38.11
CA ASP A 414 37.76 -24.80 -38.10
C ASP A 414 38.89 -23.94 -37.50
N GLY A 415 38.64 -23.32 -36.35
CA GLY A 415 39.68 -22.66 -35.57
C GLY A 415 40.43 -23.62 -34.63
N PHE A 416 41.76 -23.63 -34.67
CA PHE A 416 42.60 -24.31 -33.67
C PHE A 416 43.29 -23.28 -32.78
N PHE A 417 43.23 -23.51 -31.46
CA PHE A 417 43.93 -22.70 -30.46
C PHE A 417 45.20 -23.43 -30.03
N THR A 418 46.32 -22.70 -29.98
CA THR A 418 47.54 -23.17 -29.31
C THR A 418 47.86 -22.22 -28.18
N TRP A 419 48.25 -22.77 -27.02
CA TRP A 419 48.71 -22.01 -25.87
C TRP A 419 50.19 -22.32 -25.66
N THR A 420 51.04 -21.30 -25.65
CA THR A 420 52.43 -21.43 -25.26
C THR A 420 52.53 -21.34 -23.74
N PRO A 421 53.13 -22.34 -23.05
CA PRO A 421 53.40 -22.21 -21.62
C PRO A 421 54.40 -21.08 -21.38
N HIS A 422 54.02 -20.15 -20.51
CA HIS A 422 54.94 -19.13 -20.01
C HIS A 422 56.15 -19.82 -19.36
N ALA A 423 57.34 -19.42 -19.79
CA ALA A 423 58.61 -19.86 -19.23
C ALA A 423 58.61 -19.72 -17.70
N ALA A 424 59.03 -20.79 -17.02
CA ALA A 424 59.35 -20.75 -15.61
C ALA A 424 60.44 -19.68 -15.38
N VAL A 425 60.12 -18.70 -14.54
CA VAL A 425 61.12 -17.79 -13.98
C VAL A 425 61.90 -18.61 -12.96
N ASP A 426 63.17 -18.87 -13.25
CA ASP A 426 64.13 -19.42 -12.30
C ASP A 426 64.31 -18.42 -11.15
N GLU A 427 63.78 -18.74 -9.97
CA GLU A 427 64.24 -18.17 -8.71
C GLU A 427 65.46 -18.97 -8.23
N LYS A 428 66.65 -18.40 -8.40
CA LYS A 428 67.83 -18.72 -7.57
C LYS A 428 68.65 -17.46 -7.32
N ASN A 429 68.74 -17.12 -6.03
CA ASN A 429 69.75 -16.34 -5.28
C ASN A 429 70.53 -15.24 -6.00
#